data_AF-A0A3N4SME8-F1
#
_entry.id   AF-A0A3N4SME8-F1
#
_cell.length_a   1.000
_cell.length_b   1.000
_cell.length_c   1.000
_cell.angle_alpha   90.00
_cell.angle_beta   90.00
_cell.angle_gamma   90.00
#
_symmetry.space_group_name_H-M   'P 1'
#
loop_
_entity.id
_entity.type
_entity.pdbx_description
1 polymer ?
#
loop_
_entity_poly.entity_id
_entity_poly.type
_entity_poly.pdbx_seq_one_letter_code
_entity_poly.pdbx_strand_id
1 'polypeptide(L)'
;MRRRWRLRSELRALVRRRHWSESDIRIVGTEEFALSCTFSNPVGPDDNGELAQRGTCVLPDGESISLLVNDERGGEGHGVRCYAGLRLDPFFMDVAKEVETRTRRRLAFLPKGTNTLEGTDVLAVVAELDVVRVFGAASGSVFAVAAETVTVGPYPERLGRPEVKNNLLSDNGVDAANRVVDLRDLYNEEDPFRLGPRYADACRARLNANLVFFDGLDGKADWTTQPDGTHLLTELLLADFLVVDIAKPYDEDSYFEIEEHLP
;
A
#
# COMPACT_ATOMS: atom_id res chain seq x y z
N MET A 1 17.09 -25.42 2.06
CA MET A 1 17.27 -24.40 1.00
C MET A 1 17.09 -23.02 1.62
N ARG A 2 18.17 -22.25 1.79
CA ARG A 2 18.14 -20.92 2.41
C ARG A 2 17.71 -19.92 1.34
N ARG A 3 16.45 -19.50 1.35
CA ARG A 3 15.94 -18.49 0.42
C ARG A 3 16.51 -17.14 0.82
N ARG A 4 17.16 -16.49 -0.14
CA ARG A 4 17.76 -15.17 -0.02
C ARG A 4 16.59 -14.17 -0.03
N TRP A 5 16.31 -13.51 1.10
CA TRP A 5 15.31 -12.45 1.17
C TRP A 5 16.01 -11.12 0.87
N ARG A 6 15.83 -10.58 -0.33
CA ARG A 6 16.27 -9.22 -0.64
C ARG A 6 15.05 -8.31 -0.69
N LEU A 7 14.39 -8.11 0.44
CA LEU A 7 13.30 -7.16 0.58
C LEU A 7 13.86 -5.76 0.32
N ARG A 8 13.71 -5.24 -0.91
CA ARG A 8 13.82 -3.81 -1.19
C ARG A 8 12.44 -3.24 -0.94
N SER A 9 12.32 -2.44 0.10
CA SER A 9 11.15 -1.60 0.32
C SER A 9 11.55 -0.19 0.06
N GLU A 10 10.89 0.46 -0.90
CA GLU A 10 11.06 1.87 -1.22
C GLU A 10 9.90 2.66 -0.65
N LEU A 11 10.09 3.30 0.49
CA LEU A 11 9.18 4.37 0.89
C LEU A 11 9.48 5.55 0.00
N ARG A 12 8.52 6.00 -0.80
CA ARG A 12 8.62 7.18 -1.67
C ARG A 12 7.60 8.21 -1.23
N ALA A 13 8.07 9.39 -0.85
CA ALA A 13 7.23 10.51 -0.38
C ALA A 13 7.25 11.68 -1.36
N LEU A 14 6.07 12.19 -1.72
CA LEU A 14 5.91 13.36 -2.60
C LEU A 14 5.36 14.57 -1.83
N VAL A 15 5.99 15.73 -2.06
CA VAL A 15 5.69 17.01 -1.39
C VAL A 15 4.87 17.93 -2.28
N ARG A 16 3.79 18.53 -1.72
CA ARG A 16 2.91 19.49 -2.42
C ARG A 16 3.55 20.88 -2.57
N ARG A 17 3.37 21.53 -3.73
CA ARG A 17 3.37 23.01 -3.84
C ARG A 17 1.93 23.57 -3.84
N ARG A 18 1.69 24.52 -2.94
CA ARG A 18 0.60 25.53 -2.73
C ARG A 18 -0.79 25.48 -3.42
N HIS A 19 -1.13 24.63 -4.40
CA HIS A 19 -2.47 24.58 -5.00
C HIS A 19 -2.89 23.17 -5.41
N TRP A 20 -4.09 22.76 -4.98
CA TRP A 20 -4.84 21.59 -5.46
C TRP A 20 -6.00 22.19 -6.28
N SER A 21 -6.29 21.67 -7.46
CA SER A 21 -7.54 21.99 -8.17
C SER A 21 -8.47 20.78 -8.15
N GLU A 22 -9.77 21.04 -8.07
CA GLU A 22 -10.86 20.07 -7.90
C GLU A 22 -11.05 19.04 -9.04
N SER A 23 -10.10 18.91 -9.96
CA SER A 23 -10.28 18.12 -11.19
C SER A 23 -9.08 17.27 -11.58
N ASP A 24 -8.05 17.20 -10.74
CA ASP A 24 -6.83 16.45 -11.06
C ASP A 24 -6.11 16.05 -9.75
N ILE A 25 -6.36 14.83 -9.25
CA ILE A 25 -5.44 14.17 -8.31
C ILE A 25 -4.23 13.73 -9.14
N ARG A 26 -3.39 14.70 -9.50
CA ARG A 26 -2.07 14.41 -10.07
C ARG A 26 -1.08 14.49 -8.94
N ILE A 27 -0.19 13.51 -8.87
CA ILE A 27 1.08 13.67 -8.16
C ILE A 27 1.78 14.90 -8.77
N VAL A 28 1.89 16.00 -8.01
CA VAL A 28 2.50 17.26 -8.50
C VAL A 28 3.93 17.48 -7.96
N GLY A 29 4.44 16.56 -7.14
CA GLY A 29 5.82 16.59 -6.65
C GLY A 29 6.79 15.89 -7.61
N THR A 30 8.03 16.39 -7.72
CA THR A 30 9.14 15.67 -8.38
C THR A 30 10.22 15.23 -7.39
N GLU A 31 10.06 15.61 -6.12
CA GLU A 31 10.99 15.25 -5.05
C GLU A 31 10.51 13.93 -4.45
N GLU A 32 11.34 12.91 -4.60
CA GLU A 32 11.12 11.56 -4.09
C GLU A 32 12.16 11.30 -3.01
N PHE A 33 11.71 11.05 -1.78
CA PHE A 33 12.55 10.45 -0.75
C PHE A 33 12.41 8.94 -0.85
N ALA A 34 13.45 8.22 -1.25
CA ALA A 34 13.50 6.77 -1.32
C ALA A 34 14.31 6.17 -0.15
N LEU A 35 13.66 5.48 0.77
CA LEU A 35 14.33 4.62 1.78
C LEU A 35 14.37 3.20 1.24
N SER A 36 15.55 2.56 1.12
CA SER A 36 15.68 1.18 0.64
C SER A 36 16.25 0.26 1.72
N CYS A 37 15.43 -0.64 2.27
CA CYS A 37 15.91 -1.67 3.18
C CYS A 37 16.44 -2.91 2.44
N THR A 38 17.33 -3.68 3.06
CA THR A 38 17.81 -4.99 2.60
C THR A 38 18.17 -5.84 3.81
N PHE A 39 17.97 -7.16 3.74
CA PHE A 39 18.19 -8.06 4.87
C PHE A 39 19.17 -9.17 4.53
N SER A 40 20.05 -9.50 5.47
CA SER A 40 20.97 -10.63 5.34
C SER A 40 20.21 -11.95 5.52
N ASN A 41 20.86 -13.06 5.18
CA ASN A 41 20.40 -14.34 5.71
C ASN A 41 20.55 -14.33 7.24
N PRO A 42 19.71 -15.06 7.98
CA PRO A 42 19.94 -15.27 9.40
C PRO A 42 21.27 -16.00 9.65
N VAL A 43 22.07 -15.52 10.61
CA VAL A 43 23.41 -16.05 10.92
C VAL A 43 23.51 -16.37 12.41
N GLY A 44 23.47 -17.67 12.74
CA GLY A 44 23.63 -18.13 14.12
C GLY A 44 22.56 -17.62 15.08
N PRO A 45 22.53 -18.13 16.31
CA PRO A 45 21.70 -17.56 17.37
C PRO A 45 22.24 -16.18 17.81
N ASP A 46 21.34 -15.26 18.15
CA ASP A 46 21.62 -14.03 18.89
C ASP A 46 21.88 -14.34 20.37
N ASP A 47 22.02 -13.29 21.19
CA ASP A 47 22.26 -13.40 22.64
C ASP A 47 21.12 -14.13 23.39
N ASN A 48 19.94 -14.28 22.75
CA ASN A 48 18.76 -14.96 23.29
C ASN A 48 18.57 -16.37 22.71
N GLY A 49 19.44 -16.83 21.81
CA GLY A 49 19.31 -18.15 21.17
C GLY A 49 18.48 -18.15 19.88
N GLU A 50 17.97 -17.00 19.44
CA GLU A 50 17.12 -16.85 18.25
C GLU A 50 17.94 -16.56 17.00
N LEU A 51 17.49 -16.99 15.81
CA LEU A 51 18.27 -16.76 14.59
C LEU A 51 18.43 -15.26 14.29
N ALA A 52 19.66 -14.75 14.45
CA ALA A 52 19.97 -13.34 14.28
C ALA A 52 19.93 -12.96 12.80
N GLN A 53 19.09 -11.99 12.43
CA GLN A 53 19.04 -11.42 11.08
C GLN A 53 19.34 -9.93 11.14
N ARG A 54 20.22 -9.44 10.26
CA ARG A 54 20.57 -8.02 10.16
C ARG A 54 19.87 -7.39 8.97
N GLY A 55 19.42 -6.16 9.16
CA GLY A 55 18.89 -5.29 8.11
C GLY A 55 19.79 -4.07 7.90
N THR A 56 19.78 -3.54 6.69
CA THR A 56 20.39 -2.26 6.33
C THR A 56 19.42 -1.47 5.48
N CYS A 57 19.03 -0.29 5.95
CA CYS A 57 18.23 0.66 5.19
C CYS A 57 19.11 1.81 4.69
N VAL A 58 18.96 2.17 3.42
CA VAL A 58 19.77 3.19 2.75
C VAL A 58 18.88 4.38 2.43
N LEU A 59 19.33 5.58 2.80
CA LEU A 59 18.69 6.86 2.54
C LEU A 59 19.02 7.37 1.13
N PRO A 60 18.30 8.38 0.61
CA PRO A 60 18.54 8.91 -0.75
C PRO A 60 19.96 9.46 -0.99
N ASP A 61 20.61 9.94 0.06
CA ASP A 61 22.00 10.44 0.02
C ASP A 61 23.06 9.33 0.09
N GLY A 62 22.64 8.07 0.23
CA GLY A 62 23.50 6.90 0.33
C GLY A 62 23.91 6.52 1.75
N GLU A 63 23.52 7.29 2.77
CA GLU A 63 23.78 6.93 4.16
C GLU A 63 22.97 5.70 4.58
N SER A 64 23.51 4.94 5.53
CA SER A 64 23.01 3.61 5.88
C SER A 64 22.67 3.51 7.36
N ILE A 65 21.46 3.00 7.63
CA ILE A 65 20.95 2.67 8.97
C ILE A 65 20.99 1.15 9.12
N SER A 66 21.76 0.67 10.09
CA SER A 66 21.82 -0.76 10.42
C SER A 66 20.83 -1.09 11.53
N LEU A 67 20.14 -2.23 11.41
CA LEU A 67 19.23 -2.74 12.43
C LEU A 67 19.40 -4.25 12.63
N LEU A 68 18.98 -4.72 13.81
CA LEU A 68 18.79 -6.13 14.11
C LEU A 68 17.29 -6.44 14.05
N VAL A 69 16.91 -7.50 13.35
CA VAL A 69 15.50 -7.94 13.28
C VAL A 69 15.02 -8.33 14.68
N ASN A 70 13.81 -7.90 15.04
CA ASN A 70 13.18 -8.03 16.35
C ASN A 70 13.81 -7.20 17.49
N ASP A 71 14.83 -6.36 17.23
CA ASP A 71 15.25 -5.35 18.21
C ASP A 71 14.31 -4.15 18.14
N GLU A 72 13.44 -4.00 19.14
CA GLU A 72 12.43 -2.93 19.21
C GLU A 72 13.03 -1.52 19.17
N ARG A 73 14.29 -1.36 19.57
CA ARG A 73 14.99 -0.07 19.47
C ARG A 73 15.24 0.31 18.01
N GLY A 74 15.40 -0.67 17.14
CA GLY A 74 15.69 -0.48 15.72
C GLY A 74 17.06 0.17 15.49
N GLY A 75 17.27 0.63 14.26
CA GLY A 75 18.40 1.50 13.91
C GLY A 75 17.92 2.93 13.68
N GLU A 76 18.74 3.93 13.98
CA GLU A 76 18.40 5.34 13.79
C GLU A 76 19.55 6.10 13.10
N GLY A 77 19.20 7.03 12.21
CA GLY A 77 20.13 7.95 11.58
C GLY A 77 19.38 9.05 10.81
N HIS A 78 19.89 10.28 10.87
CA HIS A 78 19.44 11.39 10.01
C HIS A 78 17.93 11.67 10.06
N GLY A 79 17.34 11.54 11.26
CA GLY A 79 15.91 11.77 11.47
C GLY A 79 15.02 10.62 11.02
N VAL A 80 15.59 9.46 10.70
CA VAL A 80 14.86 8.23 10.35
C VAL A 80 15.19 7.12 11.33
N ARG A 81 14.17 6.44 11.85
CA ARG A 81 14.31 5.20 12.63
C ARG A 81 13.71 4.04 11.84
N CYS A 82 14.43 2.93 11.76
CA CYS A 82 14.01 1.73 11.07
C CYS A 82 13.92 0.55 12.03
N TYR A 83 12.79 -0.15 12.02
CA TYR A 83 12.57 -1.41 12.71
C TYR A 83 12.17 -2.48 11.70
N ALA A 84 12.55 -3.73 11.95
CA ALA A 84 12.01 -4.87 11.23
C ALA A 84 11.79 -6.04 12.19
N GLY A 85 10.69 -6.75 12.03
CA GLY A 85 10.32 -7.85 12.91
C GLY A 85 8.82 -8.05 12.98
N LEU A 86 8.36 -8.82 13.96
CA LEU A 86 6.93 -9.05 14.15
C LEU A 86 6.22 -7.79 14.67
N ARG A 87 5.04 -7.53 14.12
CA ARG A 87 4.07 -6.56 14.58
C ARG A 87 2.67 -7.16 14.44
N LEU A 88 1.77 -6.77 15.33
CA LEU A 88 0.35 -7.08 15.19
C LEU A 88 -0.15 -6.53 13.85
N ASP A 89 -0.87 -7.36 13.09
CA ASP A 89 -1.50 -6.92 11.85
C ASP A 89 -2.66 -5.96 12.19
N PRO A 90 -2.61 -4.70 11.74
CA PRO A 90 -3.73 -3.78 11.95
C PRO A 90 -4.90 -4.05 11.01
N PHE A 91 -4.76 -4.95 10.02
CA PHE A 91 -5.79 -5.18 9.00
C PHE A 91 -7.02 -5.90 9.58
N PHE A 92 -8.20 -5.29 9.39
CA PHE A 92 -9.48 -5.91 9.72
C PHE A 92 -10.06 -6.57 8.46
N MET A 93 -10.37 -7.87 8.55
CA MET A 93 -11.09 -8.55 7.47
C MET A 93 -12.00 -9.67 7.99
N ASP A 94 -13.29 -9.60 7.67
CA ASP A 94 -14.22 -10.72 7.81
C ASP A 94 -14.21 -11.56 6.54
N VAL A 95 -13.23 -12.47 6.44
CA VAL A 95 -12.96 -13.28 5.25
C VAL A 95 -14.17 -14.14 4.88
N ALA A 96 -14.88 -14.69 5.87
CA ALA A 96 -16.06 -15.51 5.61
C ALA A 96 -17.18 -14.69 4.96
N LYS A 97 -17.42 -13.47 5.46
CA LYS A 97 -18.44 -12.58 4.88
C LYS A 97 -18.03 -11.97 3.56
N GLU A 98 -16.75 -11.76 3.33
CA GLU A 98 -16.21 -11.33 2.04
C GLU A 98 -16.46 -12.39 0.95
N VAL A 99 -16.10 -13.65 1.23
CA VAL A 99 -16.34 -14.79 0.31
C VAL A 99 -17.83 -14.99 0.05
N GLU A 100 -18.67 -14.90 1.09
CA GLU A 100 -20.12 -15.01 0.98
C GLU A 100 -20.70 -13.89 0.12
N THR A 101 -20.20 -12.66 0.28
CA THR A 101 -20.61 -11.47 -0.48
C THR A 101 -20.31 -11.65 -1.96
N ARG A 102 -19.08 -12.07 -2.32
CA ARG A 102 -18.70 -12.32 -3.72
C ARG A 102 -19.49 -13.45 -4.35
N THR A 103 -19.63 -14.56 -3.63
CA THR A 103 -20.36 -15.75 -4.12
C THR A 103 -21.82 -15.42 -4.43
N ARG A 104 -22.46 -14.61 -3.57
CA ARG A 104 -23.86 -14.22 -3.74
C ARG A 104 -24.06 -12.98 -4.60
N ARG A 105 -22.99 -12.24 -4.92
CA ARG A 105 -23.04 -10.91 -5.56
C ARG A 105 -24.00 -9.97 -4.82
N ARG A 106 -23.97 -10.02 -3.49
CA ARG A 106 -24.80 -9.21 -2.59
C ARG A 106 -24.15 -9.13 -1.23
N LEU A 107 -24.18 -7.96 -0.60
CA LEU A 107 -23.60 -7.71 0.71
C LEU A 107 -24.07 -8.75 1.75
N ALA A 108 -23.12 -9.43 2.39
CA ALA A 108 -23.37 -10.43 3.43
C ALA A 108 -22.80 -10.06 4.81
N PHE A 109 -22.06 -8.93 4.89
CA PHE A 109 -21.50 -8.42 6.12
C PHE A 109 -22.59 -8.11 7.15
N LEU A 110 -22.24 -8.30 8.42
CA LEU A 110 -23.12 -8.04 9.57
C LEU A 110 -22.66 -6.76 10.27
N PRO A 111 -23.56 -6.06 11.02
CA PRO A 111 -23.18 -4.87 11.79
C PRO A 111 -22.01 -5.12 12.77
N LYS A 112 -21.88 -6.35 13.26
CA LYS A 112 -20.69 -6.81 13.98
C LYS A 112 -19.99 -7.88 13.16
N GLY A 113 -18.93 -7.48 12.46
CA GLY A 113 -18.06 -8.39 11.72
C GLY A 113 -17.13 -9.18 12.65
N THR A 114 -16.55 -10.26 12.12
CA THR A 114 -15.48 -11.02 12.78
C THR A 114 -14.15 -10.67 12.15
N ASN A 115 -13.18 -10.16 12.92
CA ASN A 115 -11.84 -9.98 12.38
C ASN A 115 -11.13 -11.34 12.30
N THR A 116 -10.99 -11.88 11.09
CA THR A 116 -10.35 -13.18 10.85
C THR A 116 -8.85 -13.14 11.15
N LEU A 117 -8.25 -11.95 11.13
CA LEU A 117 -6.82 -11.73 11.35
C LEU A 117 -6.51 -11.27 12.79
N GLU A 118 -7.51 -11.25 13.67
CA GLU A 118 -7.33 -10.82 15.06
C GLU A 118 -6.23 -11.62 15.77
N GLY A 119 -5.27 -10.91 16.36
CA GLY A 119 -4.15 -11.52 17.08
C GLY A 119 -3.10 -12.18 16.19
N THR A 120 -3.12 -11.95 14.88
CA THR A 120 -2.07 -12.41 13.98
C THR A 120 -0.95 -11.38 13.89
N ASP A 121 0.30 -11.87 13.91
CA ASP A 121 1.47 -11.03 13.65
C ASP A 121 1.85 -11.10 12.16
N VAL A 122 2.29 -9.96 11.64
CA VAL A 122 2.92 -9.82 10.33
C VAL A 122 4.39 -9.49 10.48
N LEU A 123 5.19 -9.94 9.51
CA LEU A 123 6.57 -9.47 9.36
C LEU A 123 6.53 -8.06 8.79
N ALA A 124 6.87 -7.08 9.62
CA ALA A 124 6.83 -5.67 9.28
C ALA A 124 8.23 -5.08 9.09
N VAL A 125 8.31 -4.09 8.21
CA VAL A 125 9.36 -3.08 8.20
C VAL A 125 8.70 -1.75 8.51
N VAL A 126 9.16 -1.09 9.57
CA VAL A 126 8.61 0.18 10.04
C VAL A 126 9.68 1.25 9.87
N ALA A 127 9.31 2.34 9.21
CA ALA A 127 10.12 3.54 9.10
C ALA A 127 9.40 4.70 9.80
N GLU A 128 10.06 5.29 10.79
CA GLU A 128 9.59 6.50 11.47
C GLU A 128 10.46 7.67 11.04
N LEU A 129 9.83 8.77 10.61
CA LEU A 129 10.52 9.92 10.03
C LEU A 129 10.22 11.17 10.84
N ASP A 130 11.26 11.87 11.29
CA ASP A 130 11.17 13.29 11.67
C ASP A 130 11.03 14.10 10.38
N VAL A 131 9.79 14.37 9.99
CA VAL A 131 9.46 15.01 8.71
C VAL A 131 10.17 16.36 8.55
N VAL A 132 10.29 17.15 9.62
CA VAL A 132 10.94 18.47 9.54
C VAL A 132 12.43 18.32 9.28
N ARG A 133 13.09 17.33 9.89
CA ARG A 133 14.51 17.06 9.61
C ARG A 133 14.73 16.48 8.23
N VAL A 134 13.87 15.56 7.79
CA VAL A 134 14.04 14.82 6.53
C VAL A 134 13.67 15.68 5.32
N PHE A 135 12.53 16.39 5.38
CA PHE A 135 11.99 17.13 4.24
C PHE A 135 12.09 18.65 4.39
N GLY A 136 12.51 19.15 5.56
CA GLY A 136 12.51 20.57 5.88
C GLY A 136 11.12 21.09 6.26
N ALA A 137 11.09 22.21 6.98
CA ALA A 137 9.85 22.82 7.48
C ALA A 137 8.91 23.35 6.38
N ALA A 138 9.38 23.47 5.13
CA ALA A 138 8.60 23.98 4.00
C ALA A 138 7.91 22.87 3.18
N SER A 139 8.05 21.61 3.58
CA SER A 139 7.52 20.44 2.86
C SER A 139 5.99 20.26 2.94
N GLY A 140 5.30 21.10 3.71
CA GLY A 140 3.86 20.95 3.91
C GLY A 140 3.53 19.74 4.79
N SER A 141 2.27 19.32 4.78
CA SER A 141 1.79 18.25 5.66
C SER A 141 1.25 17.01 4.94
N VAL A 142 1.03 17.11 3.62
CA VAL A 142 0.42 16.01 2.84
C VAL A 142 1.49 15.31 2.01
N PHE A 143 1.56 13.99 2.16
CA PHE A 143 2.52 13.11 1.50
C PHE A 143 1.78 11.96 0.80
N ALA A 144 2.23 11.62 -0.41
CA ALA A 144 1.89 10.32 -1.01
C ALA A 144 2.92 9.29 -0.57
N VAL A 145 2.49 8.13 -0.11
CA VAL A 145 3.33 7.05 0.41
C VAL A 145 3.03 5.77 -0.35
N ALA A 146 4.06 5.19 -0.97
CA ALA A 146 3.97 3.84 -1.51
C ALA A 146 5.12 3.01 -0.98
N ALA A 147 4.95 1.70 -1.06
CA ALA A 147 6.00 0.73 -0.84
C ALA A 147 5.93 -0.35 -1.91
N GLU A 148 7.07 -0.98 -2.14
CA GLU A 148 7.16 -2.23 -2.89
C GLU A 148 7.94 -3.24 -2.07
N THR A 149 7.84 -4.52 -2.39
CA THR A 149 8.75 -5.53 -1.86
C THR A 149 9.27 -6.33 -3.02
N VAL A 150 10.59 -6.37 -3.13
CA VAL A 150 11.25 -7.28 -4.08
C VAL A 150 11.68 -8.51 -3.31
N THR A 151 11.49 -9.71 -3.84
CA THR A 151 12.16 -10.91 -3.33
C THR A 151 13.12 -11.45 -4.38
N VAL A 152 13.89 -12.49 -4.09
CA VAL A 152 14.76 -13.15 -5.11
C VAL A 152 13.92 -13.97 -6.12
N GLY A 153 12.58 -13.87 -6.07
CA GLY A 153 11.66 -14.32 -7.11
C GLY A 153 11.36 -13.22 -8.14
N PRO A 154 10.71 -13.59 -9.27
CA PRO A 154 10.52 -12.67 -10.40
C PRO A 154 9.46 -11.58 -10.18
N TYR A 155 8.66 -11.66 -9.12
CA TYR A 155 7.52 -10.77 -8.93
C TYR A 155 7.74 -9.87 -7.71
N PRO A 156 7.91 -8.54 -7.90
CA PRO A 156 7.74 -7.60 -6.82
C PRO A 156 6.28 -7.61 -6.32
N GLU A 157 6.03 -7.08 -5.13
CA GLU A 157 4.68 -6.84 -4.62
C GLU A 157 4.54 -5.37 -4.26
N ARG A 158 3.56 -4.69 -4.86
CA ARG A 158 3.24 -3.30 -4.50
C ARG A 158 2.37 -3.28 -3.24
N LEU A 159 2.66 -2.31 -2.39
CA LEU A 159 2.09 -2.15 -1.04
C LEU A 159 1.69 -0.68 -0.79
N GLY A 160 0.93 -0.07 -1.71
CA GLY A 160 0.26 1.19 -1.41
C GLY A 160 -1.04 0.96 -0.66
N ARG A 161 -1.94 0.23 -1.31
CA ARG A 161 -3.29 -0.09 -0.87
C ARG A 161 -3.55 -1.60 -1.02
N PRO A 162 -3.40 -2.40 0.06
CA PRO A 162 -3.53 -3.86 -0.04
C PRO A 162 -4.88 -4.31 -0.61
N GLU A 163 -5.95 -3.54 -0.37
CA GLU A 163 -7.30 -3.73 -0.87
C GLU A 163 -7.43 -3.55 -2.39
N VAL A 164 -6.64 -2.66 -3.02
CA VAL A 164 -6.73 -2.44 -4.47
C VAL A 164 -6.38 -3.74 -5.20
N LYS A 165 -5.24 -4.34 -4.86
CA LYS A 165 -4.83 -5.61 -5.46
C LYS A 165 -5.70 -6.77 -4.99
N ASN A 166 -5.88 -6.93 -3.67
CA ASN A 166 -6.47 -8.15 -3.12
C ASN A 166 -7.99 -8.20 -3.28
N ASN A 167 -8.66 -7.04 -3.31
CA ASN A 167 -10.11 -6.97 -3.42
C ASN A 167 -10.58 -6.40 -4.76
N LEU A 168 -10.10 -5.22 -5.15
CA LEU A 168 -10.65 -4.50 -6.29
C LEU A 168 -10.18 -5.04 -7.64
N LEU A 169 -8.95 -5.56 -7.74
CA LEU A 169 -8.43 -6.18 -8.97
C LEU A 169 -8.69 -7.69 -9.03
N SER A 170 -8.98 -8.35 -7.90
CA SER A 170 -9.05 -9.82 -7.80
C SER A 170 -10.30 -10.44 -8.44
N ASP A 171 -11.41 -9.71 -8.53
CA ASP A 171 -12.64 -10.25 -9.12
C ASP A 171 -12.52 -10.33 -10.64
N ASN A 172 -12.26 -11.55 -11.12
CA ASN A 172 -12.24 -11.88 -12.54
C ASN A 172 -13.66 -12.09 -13.08
N GLY A 173 -13.90 -11.65 -14.31
CA GLY A 173 -15.14 -11.96 -15.04
C GLY A 173 -16.31 -11.00 -14.80
N VAL A 174 -16.11 -9.96 -14.00
CA VAL A 174 -17.04 -8.81 -13.92
C VAL A 174 -16.85 -7.90 -15.14
N ASP A 175 -15.60 -7.61 -15.51
CA ASP A 175 -15.30 -6.84 -16.70
C ASP A 175 -15.44 -7.66 -18.00
N ALA A 176 -15.69 -6.96 -19.10
CA ALA A 176 -15.83 -7.58 -20.42
C ALA A 176 -14.49 -7.72 -21.17
N ALA A 177 -13.44 -7.02 -20.73
CA ALA A 177 -12.17 -6.91 -21.46
C ALA A 177 -11.21 -8.07 -21.18
N ASN A 178 -11.22 -8.60 -19.95
CA ASN A 178 -10.34 -9.66 -19.51
C ASN A 178 -11.02 -10.56 -18.46
N ARG A 179 -11.38 -11.77 -18.86
CA ARG A 179 -12.02 -12.76 -17.98
C ARG A 179 -11.11 -13.89 -17.52
N VAL A 180 -9.85 -13.89 -17.95
CA VAL A 180 -8.97 -15.07 -17.84
C VAL A 180 -7.65 -14.74 -17.16
N VAL A 181 -7.03 -13.60 -17.49
CA VAL A 181 -5.72 -13.23 -16.93
C VAL A 181 -5.95 -12.57 -15.57
N ASP A 182 -5.26 -13.10 -14.55
CA ASP A 182 -5.14 -12.44 -13.25
C ASP A 182 -4.26 -11.19 -13.40
N LEU A 183 -4.88 -10.02 -13.31
CA LEU A 183 -4.17 -8.74 -13.50
C LEU A 183 -3.31 -8.35 -12.30
N ARG A 184 -3.43 -9.03 -11.15
CA ARG A 184 -2.70 -8.66 -9.93
C ARG A 184 -1.19 -8.82 -10.10
N ASP A 185 -0.76 -9.88 -10.77
CA ASP A 185 0.67 -10.12 -11.04
C ASP A 185 1.24 -9.02 -11.93
N LEU A 186 0.50 -8.64 -12.98
CA LEU A 186 0.90 -7.59 -13.91
C LEU A 186 0.88 -6.21 -13.24
N TYR A 187 -0.13 -5.95 -12.42
CA TYR A 187 -0.25 -4.72 -11.64
C TYR A 187 0.93 -4.53 -10.69
N ASN A 188 1.39 -5.62 -10.05
CA ASN A 188 2.53 -5.61 -9.15
C ASN A 188 3.86 -5.28 -9.84
N GLU A 189 4.00 -5.54 -11.14
CA GLU A 189 5.22 -5.24 -11.91
C GLU A 189 5.37 -3.75 -12.27
N GLU A 190 4.32 -2.95 -12.10
CA GLU A 190 4.29 -1.54 -12.48
C GLU A 190 4.84 -0.61 -11.38
N ASP A 191 5.33 0.58 -11.75
CA ASP A 191 5.78 1.57 -10.76
C ASP A 191 4.58 2.16 -9.99
N PRO A 192 4.61 2.21 -8.63
CA PRO A 192 3.52 2.72 -7.80
C PRO A 192 3.04 4.14 -8.14
N PHE A 193 3.94 5.02 -8.57
CA PHE A 193 3.65 6.41 -8.93
C PHE A 193 3.48 6.60 -10.43
N ARG A 194 3.87 5.61 -11.25
CA ARG A 194 3.84 5.70 -12.70
C ARG A 194 3.52 4.37 -13.36
N LEU A 195 2.23 4.08 -13.46
CA LEU A 195 1.74 2.95 -14.21
C LEU A 195 2.21 3.00 -15.69
N GLY A 196 2.85 1.93 -16.15
CA GLY A 196 3.28 1.77 -17.52
C GLY A 196 2.09 1.58 -18.47
N PRO A 197 2.24 1.92 -19.77
CA PRO A 197 1.12 1.89 -20.71
C PRO A 197 0.67 0.47 -21.09
N ARG A 198 1.46 -0.56 -20.76
CA ARG A 198 1.29 -1.92 -21.30
C ARG A 198 0.03 -2.62 -20.79
N TYR A 199 -0.28 -2.42 -19.50
CA TYR A 199 -1.43 -3.06 -18.84
C TYR A 199 -2.40 -2.06 -18.21
N ALA A 200 -2.13 -0.76 -18.37
CA ALA A 200 -2.94 0.31 -17.80
C ALA A 200 -4.41 0.20 -18.19
N ASP A 201 -4.71 0.01 -19.47
CA ASP A 201 -6.10 -0.05 -19.95
C ASP A 201 -6.84 -1.29 -19.44
N ALA A 202 -6.12 -2.42 -19.29
CA ALA A 202 -6.70 -3.62 -18.71
C ALA A 202 -7.02 -3.44 -17.21
N CYS A 203 -6.10 -2.81 -16.46
CA CYS A 203 -6.32 -2.50 -15.05
C CYS A 203 -7.46 -1.49 -14.86
N ARG A 204 -7.53 -0.45 -15.70
CA ARG A 204 -8.65 0.51 -15.72
C ARG A 204 -9.99 -0.15 -16.01
N ALA A 205 -10.05 -0.98 -17.04
CA ALA A 205 -11.27 -1.70 -17.40
C ALA A 205 -11.75 -2.59 -16.24
N ARG A 206 -10.81 -3.29 -15.58
CA ARG A 206 -11.10 -4.10 -14.38
C ARG A 206 -11.63 -3.25 -13.23
N LEU A 207 -10.94 -2.16 -12.88
CA LEU A 207 -11.35 -1.29 -11.78
C LEU A 207 -12.70 -0.63 -12.06
N ASN A 208 -12.92 -0.08 -13.27
CA ASN A 208 -14.21 0.51 -13.66
C ASN A 208 -15.36 -0.48 -13.43
N ALA A 209 -15.20 -1.74 -13.86
CA ALA A 209 -16.23 -2.75 -13.72
C ALA A 209 -16.42 -3.21 -12.26
N ASN A 210 -15.31 -3.43 -11.55
CA ASN A 210 -15.35 -3.94 -10.19
C ASN A 210 -15.86 -2.89 -9.20
N LEU A 211 -15.52 -1.62 -9.37
CA LEU A 211 -16.03 -0.54 -8.52
C LEU A 211 -17.56 -0.41 -8.64
N VAL A 212 -18.11 -0.47 -9.86
CA VAL A 212 -19.57 -0.51 -10.07
C VAL A 212 -20.19 -1.76 -9.43
N PHE A 213 -19.51 -2.91 -9.53
CA PHE A 213 -19.97 -4.14 -8.89
C PHE A 213 -20.02 -4.01 -7.37
N PHE A 214 -18.97 -3.47 -6.75
CA PHE A 214 -18.89 -3.29 -5.29
C PHE A 214 -19.89 -2.25 -4.79
N ASP A 215 -20.03 -1.11 -5.48
CA ASP A 215 -21.03 -0.07 -5.20
C ASP A 215 -22.46 -0.66 -5.20
N GLY A 216 -22.74 -1.55 -6.16
CA GLY A 216 -24.04 -2.21 -6.31
C GLY A 216 -24.41 -3.27 -5.26
N LEU A 217 -23.53 -3.66 -4.35
CA LEU A 217 -23.72 -4.87 -3.52
C LEU A 217 -24.85 -4.75 -2.50
N ASP A 218 -25.21 -3.55 -2.07
CA ASP A 218 -26.35 -3.29 -1.17
C ASP A 218 -27.66 -3.00 -1.93
N GLY A 219 -27.61 -3.02 -3.26
CA GLY A 219 -28.72 -2.72 -4.16
C GLY A 219 -28.90 -1.23 -4.48
N LYS A 220 -27.99 -0.36 -4.04
CA LYS A 220 -27.93 1.05 -4.43
C LYS A 220 -26.75 1.30 -5.36
N ALA A 221 -26.74 2.48 -5.97
CA ALA A 221 -25.59 2.97 -6.70
C ALA A 221 -25.31 4.36 -6.14
N ASP A 222 -24.31 4.47 -5.29
CA ASP A 222 -23.93 5.74 -4.66
C ASP A 222 -22.99 6.53 -5.59
N TRP A 223 -22.29 5.85 -6.49
CA TRP A 223 -21.34 6.46 -7.42
C TRP A 223 -21.84 6.40 -8.86
N THR A 224 -22.01 7.56 -9.48
CA THR A 224 -22.38 7.65 -10.91
C THR A 224 -21.14 7.50 -11.79
N THR A 225 -21.19 6.61 -12.78
CA THR A 225 -20.14 6.48 -13.79
C THR A 225 -20.21 7.61 -14.81
N GLN A 226 -19.06 7.95 -15.38
CA GLN A 226 -18.96 8.90 -16.49
C GLN A 226 -19.63 8.34 -17.76
N PRO A 227 -19.98 9.18 -18.75
CA PRO A 227 -20.65 8.73 -19.97
C PRO A 227 -19.90 7.66 -20.78
N ASP A 228 -18.58 7.58 -20.61
CA ASP A 228 -17.71 6.58 -21.25
C ASP A 228 -17.58 5.27 -20.43
N GLY A 229 -18.24 5.18 -19.28
CA GLY A 229 -18.19 4.05 -18.35
C GLY A 229 -17.08 4.14 -17.30
N THR A 230 -16.33 5.24 -17.24
CA THR A 230 -15.27 5.42 -16.24
C THR A 230 -15.86 5.65 -14.85
N HIS A 231 -15.35 4.94 -13.85
CA HIS A 231 -15.68 5.17 -12.44
C HIS A 231 -14.77 6.27 -11.87
N LEU A 232 -15.33 7.18 -11.06
CA LEU A 232 -14.62 8.36 -10.55
C LEU A 232 -13.35 7.98 -9.76
N LEU A 233 -13.43 6.91 -8.97
CA LEU A 233 -12.32 6.44 -8.15
C LEU A 233 -11.24 5.66 -8.91
N THR A 234 -11.42 5.37 -10.22
CA THR A 234 -10.51 4.47 -10.94
C THR A 234 -9.09 4.99 -10.98
N GLU A 235 -8.85 6.24 -11.38
CA GLU A 235 -7.47 6.75 -11.48
C GLU A 235 -6.84 6.94 -10.09
N LEU A 236 -7.64 7.28 -9.08
CA LEU A 236 -7.18 7.37 -7.69
C LEU A 236 -6.71 6.01 -7.17
N LEU A 237 -7.52 4.97 -7.35
CA LEU A 237 -7.23 3.63 -6.82
C LEU A 237 -6.20 2.88 -7.66
N LEU A 238 -6.08 3.21 -8.95
CA LEU A 238 -5.04 2.65 -9.80
C LEU A 238 -3.65 3.20 -9.45
N ALA A 239 -3.61 4.39 -8.85
CA ALA A 239 -2.42 4.95 -8.26
C ALA A 239 -2.20 4.32 -6.87
N ASP A 240 -1.24 3.40 -6.78
CA ASP A 240 -1.03 2.57 -5.59
C ASP A 240 -0.20 3.30 -4.54
N PHE A 241 -0.74 4.39 -4.01
CA PHE A 241 -0.16 5.11 -2.90
C PHE A 241 -1.25 5.50 -1.89
N LEU A 242 -0.85 5.50 -0.62
CA LEU A 242 -1.61 6.08 0.47
C LEU A 242 -1.37 7.59 0.50
N VAL A 243 -2.40 8.38 0.78
CA VAL A 243 -2.24 9.81 1.06
C VAL A 243 -2.25 9.98 2.58
N VAL A 244 -1.24 10.66 3.12
CA VAL A 244 -1.08 10.91 4.55
C VAL A 244 -0.99 12.41 4.78
N ASP A 245 -1.85 12.96 5.65
CA ASP A 245 -1.74 14.33 6.15
C ASP A 245 -1.24 14.33 7.60
N ILE A 246 0.04 14.63 7.81
CA ILE A 246 0.67 14.61 9.14
C ILE A 246 0.19 15.76 10.05
N ALA A 247 -0.59 16.72 9.52
CA ALA A 247 -1.22 17.75 10.34
C ALA A 247 -2.50 17.24 11.02
N LYS A 248 -2.99 16.06 10.63
CA LYS A 248 -4.14 15.40 11.24
C LYS A 248 -3.68 14.39 12.29
N PRO A 249 -4.42 14.23 13.40
CA PRO A 249 -4.15 13.13 14.32
C PRO A 249 -4.40 11.79 13.62
N TYR A 250 -3.68 10.76 14.03
CA TYR A 250 -4.07 9.39 13.74
C TYR A 250 -5.30 9.03 14.56
N ASP A 251 -6.31 8.45 13.91
CA ASP A 251 -7.49 7.86 14.55
C ASP A 251 -7.75 6.48 13.91
N GLU A 252 -7.93 5.46 14.73
CA GLU A 252 -8.17 4.08 14.30
C GLU A 252 -9.50 3.90 13.56
N ASP A 253 -10.42 4.86 13.71
CA ASP A 253 -11.70 4.92 13.04
C ASP A 253 -11.71 5.85 11.80
N SER A 254 -10.58 6.52 11.48
CA SER A 254 -10.47 7.39 10.30
C SER A 254 -10.07 6.61 9.05
N TYR A 255 -11.00 6.45 8.11
CA TYR A 255 -10.78 5.76 6.83
C TYR A 255 -11.22 6.64 5.66
N PHE A 256 -10.39 6.74 4.62
CA PHE A 256 -10.65 7.52 3.40
C PHE A 256 -11.03 9.01 3.61
N GLU A 257 -10.87 9.59 4.81
CA GLU A 257 -11.30 10.98 5.05
C GLU A 257 -10.61 11.98 4.11
N ILE A 258 -9.36 11.72 3.73
CA ILE A 258 -8.66 12.58 2.77
C ILE A 258 -9.29 12.40 1.39
N GLU A 259 -9.49 11.15 0.97
CA GLU A 259 -10.04 10.76 -0.32
C GLU A 259 -11.51 11.14 -0.54
N GLU A 260 -12.36 11.11 0.49
CA GLU A 260 -13.76 11.54 0.44
C GLU A 260 -13.92 13.05 0.21
N HIS A 261 -12.91 13.83 0.60
CA HIS A 261 -12.84 15.27 0.36
C HIS A 261 -12.06 15.61 -0.91
N LEU A 262 -11.61 14.59 -1.66
CA LEU A 262 -11.17 14.76 -3.04
C LEU A 262 -12.41 14.72 -3.94
N PRO A 263 -12.63 15.75 -4.77
CA PRO A 263 -13.80 15.84 -5.65
C PRO A 263 -13.84 14.78 -6.75
#